data_AF-A0AA88JPB2-F1
#
_entry.id   AF-A0AA88JPB2-F1
#
_cell.length_a   1.000
_cell.length_b   1.000
_cell.length_c   1.000
_cell.angle_alpha   90.00
_cell.angle_beta   90.00
_cell.angle_gamma   90.00
#
_symmetry.space_group_name_H-M   'P 1'
#
loop_
_entity.id
_entity.type
_entity.pdbx_description
1 polymer ?
#
loop_
_entity_poly.entity_id
_entity_poly.type
_entity_poly.pdbx_seq_one_letter_code
_entity_poly.pdbx_strand_id
1 'polypeptide(L)'
;MPHTNDAAIETEKFPAKDDLAQKASDAAEFTFFWTIMTFVRRAHWKRAVLFWMRFAANPVVTFRWWGFLAAFSAKRKLPPPHDELLQKPLSKFLVGEISQQRRLLFLVENFIVADRHFTKTVMSGLWAGKTLEMGIVHGRKDEYRCTLALADCCGGRHEGAFAVRLMRNRDEAVLWTAKFIFLGRYERDHHTLVVGGMQGPRAAKDEMVSVTRDLCGLRPKEAVLMVLQGLMPQSASAYFAVARARHPIHYRRARRQKMMIADVDAFWRERSAEPDETFGFKVPVSSLEGADKRSRMKLSFYDIGRRFLEGEPGKGDQDIPTRAAMRSTISNVLGR
;
A
#
# COMPACT_ATOMS: atom_id res chain seq x y z
N MET A 1 -27.97 69.38 2.91
CA MET A 1 -26.77 69.03 3.69
C MET A 1 -27.01 69.44 5.14
N PRO A 2 -26.54 68.72 6.16
CA PRO A 2 -25.70 67.50 6.16
C PRO A 2 -26.36 66.33 6.97
N HIS A 3 -26.19 65.05 6.54
CA HIS A 3 -25.29 64.01 7.11
C HIS A 3 -25.82 63.33 8.41
N THR A 4 -25.80 62.02 8.66
CA THR A 4 -25.50 60.75 7.96
C THR A 4 -25.92 59.63 8.94
N ASN A 5 -26.20 58.41 8.45
CA ASN A 5 -25.90 57.09 9.07
C ASN A 5 -26.54 56.70 10.42
N ASP A 6 -26.80 55.44 10.78
CA ASP A 6 -26.37 54.14 10.23
C ASP A 6 -27.36 53.04 10.65
N ALA A 7 -27.40 52.01 9.81
CA ALA A 7 -28.17 50.79 9.98
C ALA A 7 -27.69 49.96 11.18
N ALA A 8 -28.61 49.55 12.05
CA ALA A 8 -28.42 48.43 12.95
C ALA A 8 -28.71 47.13 12.19
N ILE A 9 -27.70 46.62 11.48
CA ILE A 9 -27.67 45.20 11.07
C ILE A 9 -27.09 44.44 12.25
N GLU A 10 -27.96 43.74 12.99
CA GLU A 10 -27.53 42.68 13.90
C GLU A 10 -26.77 41.62 13.08
N THR A 11 -25.47 41.57 13.28
CA THR A 11 -24.61 40.49 12.82
C THR A 11 -24.99 39.20 13.55
N GLU A 12 -25.74 38.32 12.88
CA GLU A 12 -25.76 36.89 13.18
C GLU A 12 -24.32 36.36 13.11
N LYS A 13 -23.70 36.21 14.27
CA LYS A 13 -22.47 35.43 14.42
C LYS A 13 -22.79 33.97 14.09
N PHE A 14 -22.26 33.47 12.99
CA PHE A 14 -22.01 32.04 12.80
C PHE A 14 -20.64 31.68 13.39
N PRO A 15 -20.57 30.98 14.53
CA PRO A 15 -19.43 30.13 14.84
C PRO A 15 -19.94 28.77 15.33
N ALA A 16 -20.08 27.80 14.43
CA ALA A 16 -20.45 26.44 14.82
C ALA A 16 -19.71 25.36 14.03
N LYS A 17 -19.24 25.65 12.82
CA LYS A 17 -18.53 24.67 11.99
C LYS A 17 -17.05 24.52 12.37
N ASP A 18 -16.37 25.62 12.71
CA ASP A 18 -14.93 25.58 12.98
C ASP A 18 -14.59 24.99 14.36
N ASP A 19 -15.38 25.29 15.40
CA ASP A 19 -15.15 24.73 16.75
C ASP A 19 -15.38 23.21 16.83
N LEU A 20 -16.32 22.68 16.06
CA LEU A 20 -16.59 21.24 15.99
C LEU A 20 -15.50 20.51 15.20
N ALA A 21 -14.97 21.13 14.14
CA ALA A 21 -13.85 20.60 13.38
C ALA A 21 -12.55 20.60 14.21
N GLN A 22 -12.32 21.67 14.99
CA GLN A 22 -11.17 21.80 15.88
C GLN A 22 -11.24 20.76 17.01
N LYS A 23 -12.38 20.63 17.71
CA LYS A 23 -12.56 19.62 18.77
C LYS A 23 -12.43 18.18 18.26
N ALA A 24 -12.91 17.90 17.05
CA ALA A 24 -12.77 16.58 16.43
C ALA A 24 -11.30 16.27 16.08
N SER A 25 -10.55 17.28 15.63
CA SER A 25 -9.10 17.18 15.39
C SER A 25 -8.34 16.90 16.69
N ASP A 26 -8.62 17.66 17.75
CA ASP A 26 -7.96 17.53 19.05
C ASP A 26 -8.24 16.16 19.69
N ALA A 27 -9.48 15.65 19.58
CA ALA A 27 -9.84 14.32 20.07
C ALA A 27 -9.16 13.18 19.28
N ALA A 28 -8.96 13.35 17.97
CA ALA A 28 -8.26 12.38 17.13
C ALA A 28 -6.75 12.35 17.42
N GLU A 29 -6.13 13.52 17.64
CA GLU A 29 -4.74 13.63 18.05
C GLU A 29 -4.50 12.99 19.43
N PHE A 30 -5.41 13.24 20.39
CA PHE A 30 -5.34 12.63 21.70
C PHE A 30 -5.46 11.09 21.65
N THR A 31 -6.40 10.57 20.86
CA THR A 31 -6.60 9.12 20.70
C THR A 31 -5.38 8.45 20.05
N PHE A 32 -4.77 9.13 19.08
CA PHE A 32 -3.58 8.63 18.40
C PHE A 32 -2.33 8.67 19.30
N PHE A 33 -2.12 9.77 20.03
CA PHE A 33 -1.07 9.86 21.05
C PHE A 33 -1.22 8.77 22.12
N TRP A 34 -2.46 8.54 22.59
CA TRP A 34 -2.76 7.45 23.51
C TRP A 34 -2.43 6.08 22.91
N THR A 35 -2.73 5.87 21.62
CA THR A 35 -2.40 4.64 20.89
C THR A 35 -0.88 4.41 20.86
N ILE A 36 -0.08 5.46 20.63
CA ILE A 36 1.40 5.36 20.68
C ILE A 36 1.88 5.07 22.10
N MET A 37 1.37 5.80 23.11
CA MET A 37 1.80 5.64 24.50
C MET A 37 1.46 4.26 25.06
N THR A 38 0.30 3.72 24.69
CA THR A 38 -0.14 2.39 25.11
C THR A 38 0.42 1.26 24.25
N PHE A 39 1.19 1.55 23.19
CA PHE A 39 1.87 0.54 22.37
C PHE A 39 2.72 -0.41 23.23
N VAL A 40 3.45 0.14 24.22
CA VAL A 40 4.30 -0.67 25.12
C VAL A 40 3.49 -1.69 25.91
N ARG A 41 2.23 -1.38 26.24
CA ARG A 41 1.33 -2.28 26.98
C ARG A 41 0.76 -3.39 26.10
N ARG A 42 0.59 -3.13 24.80
CA ARG A 42 0.05 -4.10 23.83
C ARG A 42 1.14 -4.95 23.18
N ALA A 43 2.32 -4.40 23.02
CA ALA A 43 3.43 -5.05 22.34
C ALA A 43 4.29 -5.87 23.30
N HIS A 44 4.78 -7.01 22.82
CA HIS A 44 5.80 -7.76 23.54
C HIS A 44 7.02 -6.86 23.84
N TRP A 45 7.58 -6.93 25.06
CA TRP A 45 8.62 -5.98 25.53
C TRP A 45 9.79 -5.77 24.54
N LYS A 46 10.28 -6.86 23.91
CA LYS A 46 11.33 -6.77 22.86
C LYS A 46 10.92 -5.88 21.68
N ARG A 47 9.64 -5.93 21.27
CA ARG A 47 9.11 -5.07 20.20
C ARG A 47 8.96 -3.63 20.68
N ALA A 48 8.53 -3.41 21.92
CA ALA A 48 8.47 -2.08 22.53
C ALA A 48 9.86 -1.42 22.59
N VAL A 49 10.88 -2.14 23.06
CA VAL A 49 12.26 -1.64 23.09
C VAL A 49 12.77 -1.33 21.67
N LEU A 50 12.55 -2.23 20.71
CA LEU A 50 12.95 -1.99 19.32
C LEU A 50 12.23 -0.79 18.68
N PHE A 51 10.97 -0.58 19.02
CA PHE A 51 10.18 0.57 18.57
C PHE A 51 10.78 1.88 19.07
N TRP A 52 11.04 1.99 20.38
CA TRP A 52 11.66 3.19 20.96
C TRP A 52 13.09 3.42 20.49
N MET A 53 13.90 2.36 20.31
CA MET A 53 15.24 2.52 19.74
C MET A 53 15.20 3.03 18.29
N ARG A 54 14.24 2.57 17.48
CA ARG A 54 14.08 3.05 16.10
C ARG A 54 13.64 4.51 16.06
N PHE A 55 12.73 4.88 16.96
CA PHE A 55 12.31 6.25 17.15
C PHE A 55 13.50 7.13 17.55
N ALA A 56 14.26 6.75 18.58
CA ALA A 56 15.43 7.51 19.05
C ALA A 56 16.50 7.67 17.95
N ALA A 57 16.66 6.67 17.09
CA ALA A 57 17.62 6.74 15.98
C ALA A 57 17.15 7.65 14.82
N ASN A 58 15.85 7.87 14.63
CA ASN A 58 15.31 8.65 13.50
C ASN A 58 14.06 9.47 13.89
N PRO A 59 14.13 10.33 14.92
CA PRO A 59 12.95 10.90 15.57
C PRO A 59 12.13 11.76 14.62
N VAL A 60 12.79 12.62 13.82
CA VAL A 60 12.11 13.53 12.89
C VAL A 60 11.26 12.78 11.86
N VAL A 61 11.82 11.75 11.23
CA VAL A 61 11.13 10.98 10.19
C VAL A 61 9.99 10.16 10.80
N THR A 62 10.19 9.60 12.00
CA THR A 62 9.15 8.88 12.73
C THR A 62 8.01 9.80 13.15
N PHE A 63 8.29 10.99 13.69
CA PHE A 63 7.25 11.97 14.04
C PHE A 63 6.45 12.41 12.82
N ARG A 64 7.11 12.68 11.69
CA ARG A 64 6.42 13.04 10.44
C ARG A 64 5.50 11.92 9.95
N TRP A 65 5.95 10.67 10.06
CA TRP A 65 5.11 9.51 9.74
C TRP A 65 3.90 9.41 10.66
N TRP A 66 4.10 9.56 11.97
CA TRP A 66 3.03 9.54 12.95
C TRP A 66 2.04 10.70 12.77
N GLY A 67 2.53 11.91 12.50
CA GLY A 67 1.68 13.06 12.17
C GLY A 67 0.84 12.81 10.92
N PHE A 68 1.42 12.19 9.89
CA PHE A 68 0.65 11.74 8.73
C PHE A 68 -0.44 10.73 9.12
N LEU A 69 -0.10 9.70 9.91
CA LEU A 69 -1.08 8.70 10.35
C LEU A 69 -2.25 9.33 11.12
N ALA A 70 -1.96 10.26 12.03
CA ALA A 70 -2.97 10.99 12.81
C ALA A 70 -3.88 11.81 11.89
N ALA A 71 -3.30 12.69 11.08
CA ALA A 71 -4.04 13.58 10.18
C ALA A 71 -4.87 12.79 9.15
N PHE A 72 -4.29 11.73 8.58
CA PHE A 72 -4.97 10.88 7.62
C PHE A 72 -6.15 10.12 8.26
N SER A 73 -5.97 9.60 9.48
CA SER A 73 -7.04 8.92 10.23
C SER A 73 -8.18 9.87 10.56
N ALA A 74 -7.87 11.08 11.05
CA ALA A 74 -8.86 12.11 11.38
C ALA A 74 -9.65 12.53 10.15
N LYS A 75 -8.95 12.89 9.06
CA LYS A 75 -9.56 13.35 7.81
C LYS A 75 -10.51 12.30 7.21
N ARG A 76 -10.11 11.03 7.21
CA ARG A 76 -10.89 9.95 6.57
C ARG A 76 -11.83 9.24 7.55
N LYS A 77 -11.89 9.68 8.81
CA LYS A 77 -12.65 9.06 9.91
C LYS A 77 -12.38 7.55 9.97
N LEU A 78 -11.09 7.19 9.91
CA LEU A 78 -10.62 5.81 9.99
C LEU A 78 -10.49 5.37 11.45
N PRO A 79 -10.56 4.06 11.75
CA PRO A 79 -10.22 3.55 13.07
C PRO A 79 -8.76 3.90 13.44
N PRO A 80 -8.36 3.73 14.71
CA PRO A 80 -6.96 3.82 15.09
C PRO A 80 -6.09 2.91 14.20
N PRO A 81 -4.94 3.41 13.70
CA PRO A 81 -4.07 2.63 12.83
C PRO A 81 -3.53 1.40 13.56
N HIS A 82 -3.41 0.30 12.83
CA HIS A 82 -2.81 -0.93 13.34
C HIS A 82 -1.36 -0.70 13.78
N ASP A 83 -0.93 -1.40 14.83
CA ASP A 83 0.40 -1.27 15.44
C ASP A 83 1.56 -1.49 14.45
N GLU A 84 1.33 -2.25 13.37
CA GLU A 84 2.35 -2.45 12.33
C GLU A 84 2.59 -1.20 11.45
N LEU A 85 1.58 -0.34 11.29
CA LEU A 85 1.77 0.97 10.65
C LEU A 85 2.63 1.88 11.52
N LEU A 86 2.43 1.87 12.83
CA LEU A 86 3.24 2.67 13.77
C LEU A 86 4.72 2.26 13.74
N GLN A 87 4.98 0.96 13.56
CA GLN A 87 6.32 0.36 13.59
C GLN A 87 7.04 0.32 12.24
N LYS A 88 6.53 1.03 11.22
CA LYS A 88 7.06 0.94 9.86
C LYS A 88 8.57 1.24 9.84
N PRO A 89 9.41 0.35 9.28
CA PRO A 89 10.87 0.50 9.35
C PRO A 89 11.39 1.44 8.25
N LEU A 90 11.13 2.74 8.42
CA LEU A 90 11.42 3.78 7.42
C LEU A 90 12.88 3.85 7.00
N SER A 91 13.84 3.49 7.87
CA SER A 91 15.27 3.49 7.52
C SER A 91 15.68 2.46 6.46
N LYS A 92 14.86 1.42 6.24
CA LYS A 92 15.14 0.33 5.30
C LYS A 92 13.92 0.01 4.44
N PHE A 93 13.03 0.98 4.25
CA PHE A 93 11.78 0.75 3.54
C PHE A 93 11.95 0.85 2.01
N LEU A 94 11.44 -0.17 1.32
CA LEU A 94 11.29 -0.38 -0.11
C LEU A 94 12.56 -0.66 -0.91
N VAL A 95 13.51 0.27 -0.98
CA VAL A 95 14.65 0.18 -1.92
C VAL A 95 15.93 0.70 -1.29
N GLY A 96 17.10 0.16 -1.65
CA GLY A 96 18.42 0.61 -1.19
C GLY A 96 18.77 2.03 -1.63
N GLU A 97 19.84 2.60 -1.07
CA GLU A 97 20.52 3.80 -1.61
C GLU A 97 19.66 5.07 -1.79
N ILE A 98 18.50 5.16 -1.12
CA ILE A 98 17.67 6.37 -1.06
C ILE A 98 17.58 6.94 0.35
N SER A 99 17.41 8.27 0.42
CA SER A 99 17.26 9.00 1.68
C SER A 99 16.00 8.62 2.44
N GLN A 100 16.01 8.81 3.76
CA GLN A 100 14.87 8.49 4.62
C GLN A 100 13.63 9.35 4.29
N GLN A 101 13.85 10.61 3.91
CA GLN A 101 12.79 11.52 3.49
C GLN A 101 12.08 11.00 2.23
N ARG A 102 12.84 10.46 1.27
CA ARG A 102 12.26 9.88 0.05
C ARG A 102 11.48 8.59 0.34
N ARG A 103 11.95 7.78 1.29
CA ARG A 103 11.22 6.59 1.78
C ARG A 103 9.90 6.96 2.44
N LEU A 104 9.91 7.99 3.29
CA LEU A 104 8.71 8.52 3.90
C LEU A 104 7.73 9.03 2.84
N LEU A 105 8.23 9.77 1.84
CA LEU A 105 7.41 10.26 0.74
C LEU A 105 6.72 9.10 -0.01
N PHE A 106 7.47 8.06 -0.39
CA PHE A 106 6.89 6.87 -1.04
C PHE A 106 5.79 6.20 -0.21
N LEU A 107 5.98 6.14 1.11
CA LEU A 107 4.99 5.53 1.99
C LEU A 107 3.73 6.40 2.14
N VAL A 108 3.90 7.70 2.31
CA VAL A 108 2.79 8.66 2.42
C VAL A 108 1.99 8.70 1.12
N GLU A 109 2.70 8.82 0.00
CA GLU A 109 2.11 8.82 -1.33
C GLU A 109 1.33 7.54 -1.61
N ASN A 110 1.85 6.38 -1.22
CA ASN A 110 1.14 5.11 -1.34
C ASN A 110 -0.25 5.17 -0.70
N PHE A 111 -0.37 5.68 0.54
CA PHE A 111 -1.65 5.74 1.21
C PHE A 111 -2.58 6.81 0.62
N ILE A 112 -2.02 7.94 0.16
CA ILE A 112 -2.79 8.98 -0.55
C ILE A 112 -3.37 8.45 -1.86
N VAL A 113 -2.59 7.69 -2.64
CA VAL A 113 -3.05 7.09 -3.89
C VAL A 113 -4.05 5.98 -3.60
N ALA A 114 -3.75 5.08 -2.67
CA ALA A 114 -4.68 4.01 -2.28
C ALA A 114 -6.05 4.55 -1.86
N ASP A 115 -6.10 5.66 -1.13
CA ASP A 115 -7.34 6.31 -0.69
C ASP A 115 -8.24 6.84 -1.82
N ARG A 116 -7.67 7.08 -3.00
CA ARG A 116 -8.43 7.50 -4.19
C ARG A 116 -9.13 6.33 -4.88
N HIS A 117 -8.55 5.14 -4.78
CA HIS A 117 -9.00 3.96 -5.53
C HIS A 117 -9.70 2.93 -4.65
N PHE A 118 -9.38 2.87 -3.37
CA PHE A 118 -10.03 1.98 -2.43
C PHE A 118 -11.22 2.68 -1.77
N THR A 119 -12.32 1.95 -1.65
CA THR A 119 -13.47 2.40 -0.87
C THR A 119 -13.07 2.65 0.59
N LYS A 120 -13.84 3.47 1.30
CA LYS A 120 -13.61 3.72 2.73
C LYS A 120 -13.58 2.42 3.55
N THR A 121 -14.42 1.44 3.20
CA THR A 121 -14.46 0.13 3.87
C THR A 121 -13.15 -0.64 3.69
N VAL A 122 -12.63 -0.68 2.46
CA VAL A 122 -11.33 -1.30 2.16
C VAL A 122 -10.21 -0.57 2.91
N MET A 123 -10.16 0.76 2.82
CA MET A 123 -9.14 1.54 3.53
C MET A 123 -9.22 1.33 5.05
N SER A 124 -10.40 1.39 5.64
CA SER A 124 -10.62 1.15 7.08
C SER A 124 -10.17 -0.25 7.51
N GLY A 125 -10.48 -1.27 6.70
CA GLY A 125 -10.03 -2.64 6.94
C GLY A 125 -8.52 -2.78 6.92
N LEU A 126 -7.86 -2.26 5.88
CA LEU A 126 -6.39 -2.27 5.78
C LEU A 126 -5.74 -1.46 6.89
N TRP A 127 -6.30 -0.30 7.22
CA TRP A 127 -5.81 0.59 8.28
C TRP A 127 -5.86 -0.08 9.66
N ALA A 128 -6.91 -0.87 9.91
CA ALA A 128 -7.06 -1.70 11.11
C ALA A 128 -6.25 -3.03 11.04
N GLY A 129 -5.50 -3.27 9.97
CA GLY A 129 -4.65 -4.46 9.81
C GLY A 129 -5.40 -5.73 9.38
N LYS A 130 -6.64 -5.62 8.91
CA LYS A 130 -7.41 -6.76 8.39
C LYS A 130 -6.81 -7.28 7.09
N THR A 131 -6.99 -8.58 6.86
CA THR A 131 -6.83 -9.18 5.53
C THR A 131 -8.18 -9.11 4.83
N LEU A 132 -8.20 -8.58 3.62
CA LEU A 132 -9.39 -8.41 2.81
C LEU A 132 -9.38 -9.40 1.66
N GLU A 133 -10.54 -9.98 1.38
CA GLU A 133 -10.75 -10.84 0.23
C GLU A 133 -10.93 -10.00 -1.03
N MET A 134 -10.17 -10.30 -2.08
CA MET A 134 -10.30 -9.62 -3.37
C MET A 134 -11.18 -10.40 -4.35
N GLY A 135 -11.10 -11.72 -4.33
CA GLY A 135 -11.86 -12.58 -5.23
C GLY A 135 -11.27 -13.98 -5.36
N ILE A 136 -11.98 -14.83 -6.12
CA ILE A 136 -11.65 -16.23 -6.34
C ILE A 136 -11.53 -16.49 -7.85
N VAL A 137 -10.52 -17.27 -8.24
CA VAL A 137 -10.35 -17.83 -9.58
C VAL A 137 -10.43 -19.35 -9.51
N HIS A 138 -11.20 -19.95 -10.41
CA HIS A 138 -11.32 -21.40 -10.51
C HIS A 138 -10.26 -21.94 -11.48
N GLY A 139 -9.41 -22.84 -10.99
CA GLY A 139 -8.56 -23.67 -11.84
C GLY A 139 -9.33 -24.83 -12.45
N ARG A 140 -8.62 -25.83 -12.98
CA ARG A 140 -9.27 -27.05 -13.47
C ARG A 140 -9.71 -27.99 -12.33
N LYS A 141 -9.03 -27.94 -11.19
CA LYS A 141 -9.22 -28.86 -10.06
C LYS A 141 -9.41 -28.13 -8.74
N ASP A 142 -8.71 -27.02 -8.52
CA ASP A 142 -8.76 -26.27 -7.27
C ASP A 142 -9.26 -24.84 -7.48
N GLU A 143 -9.67 -24.21 -6.38
CA GLU A 143 -10.01 -22.79 -6.30
C GLU A 143 -8.86 -22.00 -5.70
N TYR A 144 -8.67 -20.79 -6.21
CA TYR A 144 -7.58 -19.91 -5.81
C TYR A 144 -8.09 -18.56 -5.38
N ARG A 145 -7.76 -18.18 -4.16
CA ARG A 145 -8.20 -16.95 -3.52
C ARG A 145 -7.12 -15.89 -3.56
N CYS A 146 -7.51 -14.65 -3.86
CA CYS A 146 -6.62 -13.49 -3.77
C CYS A 146 -7.00 -12.63 -2.57
N THR A 147 -6.04 -12.34 -1.70
CA THR A 147 -6.24 -11.46 -0.55
C THR A 147 -5.34 -10.23 -0.61
N LEU A 148 -5.82 -9.11 -0.08
CA LEU A 148 -5.07 -7.88 0.13
C LEU A 148 -4.90 -7.62 1.64
N ALA A 149 -3.68 -7.29 2.06
CA ALA A 149 -3.40 -6.91 3.45
C ALA A 149 -2.26 -5.89 3.53
N LEU A 150 -1.98 -5.38 4.73
CA LEU A 150 -0.73 -4.68 4.99
C LEU A 150 0.45 -5.64 4.80
N ALA A 151 1.51 -5.21 4.11
CA ALA A 151 2.68 -6.04 3.85
C ALA A 151 3.39 -6.51 5.13
N ASP A 152 3.29 -5.72 6.21
CA ASP A 152 3.81 -6.06 7.53
C ASP A 152 3.16 -7.34 8.09
N CYS A 153 1.86 -7.54 7.84
CA CYS A 153 1.11 -8.75 8.22
C CYS A 153 1.48 -9.98 7.37
N CYS A 154 2.20 -9.79 6.26
CA CYS A 154 2.62 -10.84 5.34
C CYS A 154 4.16 -11.03 5.32
N GLY A 155 4.85 -10.61 6.38
CA GLY A 155 6.30 -10.79 6.53
C GLY A 155 7.17 -9.91 5.63
N GLY A 156 6.56 -8.97 4.88
CA GLY A 156 7.21 -8.14 3.88
C GLY A 156 7.28 -6.65 4.25
N ARG A 157 7.41 -6.33 5.54
CA ARG A 157 7.34 -4.93 6.03
C ARG A 157 8.31 -3.93 5.39
N HIS A 158 9.42 -4.43 4.84
CA HIS A 158 10.42 -3.62 4.15
C HIS A 158 10.19 -3.57 2.63
N GLU A 159 9.34 -4.43 2.08
CA GLU A 159 9.20 -4.70 0.64
C GLU A 159 7.95 -4.06 0.04
N GLY A 160 7.09 -3.47 0.86
CA GLY A 160 5.87 -2.80 0.41
C GLY A 160 5.04 -2.25 1.56
N ALA A 161 4.01 -1.50 1.24
CA ALA A 161 2.98 -1.10 2.21
C ALA A 161 1.81 -2.10 2.22
N PHE A 162 1.47 -2.62 1.04
CA PHE A 162 0.43 -3.62 0.83
C PHE A 162 1.03 -4.92 0.30
N ALA A 163 0.28 -6.00 0.46
CA ALA A 163 0.61 -7.29 -0.13
C ALA A 163 -0.64 -7.96 -0.70
N VAL A 164 -0.50 -8.48 -1.92
CA VAL A 164 -1.45 -9.45 -2.49
C VAL A 164 -0.90 -10.85 -2.26
N ARG A 165 -1.75 -11.74 -1.74
CA ARG A 165 -1.45 -13.17 -1.62
C ARG A 165 -2.37 -13.98 -2.50
N LEU A 166 -1.80 -14.92 -3.23
CA LEU A 166 -2.52 -16.01 -3.88
C LEU A 166 -2.50 -17.22 -2.94
N MET A 167 -3.68 -17.75 -2.64
CA MET A 167 -3.87 -18.88 -1.74
C MET A 167 -4.68 -19.97 -2.44
N ARG A 168 -4.37 -21.23 -2.17
CA ARG A 168 -5.24 -22.34 -2.56
C ARG A 168 -6.34 -22.51 -1.52
N ASN A 169 -7.59 -22.61 -1.96
CA ASN A 169 -8.75 -22.59 -1.06
C ASN A 169 -8.81 -23.83 -0.16
N ARG A 170 -8.53 -25.02 -0.71
CA ARG A 170 -8.75 -26.31 -0.02
C ARG A 170 -7.96 -26.49 1.29
N ASP A 171 -6.78 -25.88 1.37
CA ASP A 171 -5.81 -26.09 2.46
C ASP A 171 -5.16 -24.77 2.91
N GLU A 172 -5.70 -23.63 2.48
CA GLU A 172 -5.22 -22.29 2.82
C GLU A 172 -3.73 -22.08 2.50
N ALA A 173 -3.17 -22.88 1.58
CA ALA A 173 -1.75 -22.82 1.26
C ALA A 173 -1.42 -21.52 0.53
N VAL A 174 -0.50 -20.72 1.07
CA VAL A 174 0.00 -19.50 0.41
C VAL A 174 0.94 -19.90 -0.73
N LEU A 175 0.47 -19.70 -1.96
CA LEU A 175 1.20 -20.07 -3.17
C LEU A 175 2.16 -18.98 -3.62
N TRP A 176 1.77 -17.72 -3.46
CA TRP A 176 2.62 -16.59 -3.79
C TRP A 176 2.21 -15.32 -3.05
N THR A 177 3.18 -14.49 -2.69
CA THR A 177 2.95 -13.16 -2.10
C THR A 177 3.74 -12.12 -2.88
N ALA A 178 3.06 -11.09 -3.37
CA ALA A 178 3.69 -9.88 -3.90
C ALA A 178 3.45 -8.71 -2.96
N LYS A 179 4.50 -7.95 -2.65
CA LYS A 179 4.45 -6.77 -1.80
C LYS A 179 4.74 -5.57 -2.66
N PHE A 180 3.95 -4.53 -2.47
CA PHE A 180 3.96 -3.40 -3.36
C PHE A 180 3.62 -2.10 -2.64
N ILE A 181 3.86 -1.01 -3.35
CA ILE A 181 3.30 0.29 -3.06
C ILE A 181 2.67 0.88 -4.32
N PHE A 182 1.68 1.75 -4.13
CA PHE A 182 1.31 2.72 -5.15
C PHE A 182 2.31 3.87 -5.18
N LEU A 183 2.57 4.39 -6.37
CA LEU A 183 3.27 5.65 -6.59
C LEU A 183 2.42 6.54 -7.49
N GLY A 184 2.19 7.76 -7.05
CA GLY A 184 1.55 8.79 -7.86
C GLY A 184 2.55 9.42 -8.82
N ARG A 185 2.03 9.91 -9.94
CA ARG A 185 2.60 11.06 -10.65
C ARG A 185 1.77 12.28 -10.26
N TYR A 186 2.30 13.47 -10.49
CA TYR A 186 1.69 14.75 -10.08
C TYR A 186 0.29 15.05 -10.67
N GLU A 187 -0.24 14.20 -11.55
CA GLU A 187 -1.53 14.35 -12.23
C GLU A 187 -2.56 13.33 -11.73
N ARG A 188 -3.84 13.73 -11.76
CA ARG A 188 -4.95 13.15 -10.97
C ARG A 188 -5.21 11.65 -11.20
N ASP A 189 -4.75 11.07 -12.30
CA ASP A 189 -5.06 9.70 -12.73
C ASP A 189 -3.84 8.88 -13.19
N HIS A 190 -2.64 9.41 -12.97
CA HIS A 190 -1.42 8.72 -13.36
C HIS A 190 -0.74 8.16 -12.12
N HIS A 191 -1.17 6.99 -11.65
CA HIS A 191 -0.37 6.21 -10.72
C HIS A 191 0.21 4.97 -11.40
N THR A 192 1.21 4.42 -10.74
CA THR A 192 1.78 3.12 -11.07
C THR A 192 2.07 2.37 -9.77
N LEU A 193 2.60 1.17 -9.89
CA LEU A 193 3.00 0.33 -8.77
C LEU A 193 4.51 0.15 -8.73
N VAL A 194 5.03 -0.04 -7.54
CA VAL A 194 6.36 -0.63 -7.33
C VAL A 194 6.18 -1.97 -6.65
N VAL A 195 6.63 -3.04 -7.29
CA VAL A 195 6.74 -4.36 -6.67
C VAL A 195 8.07 -4.42 -5.93
N GLY A 196 8.04 -4.28 -4.60
CA GLY A 196 9.25 -4.26 -3.79
C GLY A 196 9.72 -5.65 -3.33
N GLY A 197 8.87 -6.67 -3.45
CA GLY A 197 9.28 -8.06 -3.22
C GLY A 197 8.23 -9.07 -3.64
N MET A 198 8.69 -10.24 -4.09
CA MET A 198 7.84 -11.37 -4.48
C MET A 198 8.42 -12.67 -3.95
N GLN A 199 7.58 -13.50 -3.34
CA GLN A 199 8.03 -14.74 -2.73
C GLN A 199 6.95 -15.81 -2.75
N GLY A 200 7.33 -17.03 -3.13
CA GLY A 200 6.55 -18.24 -2.97
C GLY A 200 6.97 -19.09 -1.76
N PRO A 201 6.28 -20.20 -1.50
CA PRO A 201 6.62 -21.13 -0.43
C PRO A 201 8.00 -21.76 -0.64
N ARG A 202 8.60 -22.20 0.47
CA ARG A 202 9.90 -22.89 0.45
C ARG A 202 9.71 -24.34 -0.01
N ALA A 203 10.63 -24.82 -0.85
CA ALA A 203 10.72 -26.23 -1.23
C ALA A 203 9.40 -26.85 -1.77
N ALA A 204 8.64 -26.08 -2.55
CA ALA A 204 7.33 -26.48 -3.07
C ALA A 204 7.31 -26.62 -4.61
N LYS A 205 8.40 -27.12 -5.21
CA LYS A 205 8.56 -27.12 -6.68
C LYS A 205 7.43 -27.91 -7.37
N ASP A 206 7.20 -29.15 -6.94
CA ASP A 206 6.20 -30.03 -7.56
C ASP A 206 4.78 -29.48 -7.38
N GLU A 207 4.52 -28.88 -6.23
CA GLU A 207 3.27 -28.17 -5.96
C GLU A 207 3.09 -26.97 -6.90
N MET A 208 4.12 -26.14 -7.10
CA MET A 208 4.04 -25.02 -8.04
C MET A 208 3.85 -25.48 -9.49
N VAL A 209 4.43 -26.62 -9.88
CA VAL A 209 4.18 -27.23 -11.19
C VAL A 209 2.73 -27.70 -11.30
N SER A 210 2.19 -28.35 -10.26
CA SER A 210 0.80 -28.79 -10.21
C SER A 210 -0.17 -27.60 -10.34
N VAL A 211 0.04 -26.55 -9.53
CA VAL A 211 -0.75 -25.31 -9.60
C VAL A 211 -0.63 -24.64 -10.97
N THR A 212 0.57 -24.56 -11.53
CA THR A 212 0.77 -23.96 -12.86
C THR A 212 0.00 -24.74 -13.92
N ARG A 213 0.02 -26.08 -13.86
CA ARG A 213 -0.80 -26.91 -14.74
C ARG A 213 -2.26 -26.58 -14.54
N ASP A 214 -2.74 -26.55 -13.30
CA ASP A 214 -4.14 -26.31 -12.96
C ASP A 214 -4.65 -24.93 -13.45
N LEU A 215 -3.80 -23.90 -13.33
CA LEU A 215 -4.01 -22.55 -13.86
C LEU A 215 -3.73 -22.44 -15.37
N CYS A 216 -3.91 -23.51 -16.12
CA CYS A 216 -3.75 -23.55 -17.58
C CYS A 216 -2.39 -23.03 -18.09
N GLY A 217 -1.31 -23.30 -17.35
CA GLY A 217 0.04 -22.86 -17.68
C GLY A 217 0.43 -21.48 -17.13
N LEU A 218 -0.49 -20.77 -16.46
CA LEU A 218 -0.18 -19.51 -15.78
C LEU A 218 0.56 -19.79 -14.48
N ARG A 219 1.80 -19.30 -14.35
CA ARG A 219 2.60 -19.49 -13.13
C ARG A 219 2.02 -18.64 -11.98
N PRO A 220 2.02 -19.12 -10.72
CA PRO A 220 1.52 -18.37 -9.56
C PRO A 220 2.10 -16.96 -9.42
N LYS A 221 3.40 -16.80 -9.69
CA LYS A 221 4.06 -15.49 -9.71
C LYS A 221 3.46 -14.53 -10.74
N GLU A 222 3.07 -15.03 -11.91
CA GLU A 222 2.42 -14.24 -12.96
C GLU A 222 0.97 -13.93 -12.61
N ALA A 223 0.23 -14.89 -12.02
CA ALA A 223 -1.15 -14.69 -11.59
C ALA A 223 -1.29 -13.50 -10.62
N VAL A 224 -0.43 -13.43 -9.59
CA VAL A 224 -0.43 -12.27 -8.67
C VAL A 224 -0.10 -10.97 -9.37
N LEU A 225 0.80 -10.98 -10.37
CA LEU A 225 1.08 -9.78 -11.15
C LEU A 225 -0.12 -9.33 -11.99
N MET A 226 -0.96 -10.24 -12.48
CA MET A 226 -2.19 -9.87 -13.19
C MET A 226 -3.14 -9.15 -12.24
N VAL A 227 -3.29 -9.64 -11.00
CA VAL A 227 -4.06 -8.92 -9.96
C VAL A 227 -3.51 -7.52 -9.73
N LEU A 228 -2.18 -7.38 -9.60
CA LEU A 228 -1.57 -6.06 -9.43
C LEU A 228 -1.77 -5.15 -10.66
N GLN A 229 -1.71 -5.69 -11.88
CA GLN A 229 -2.01 -4.92 -13.09
C GLN A 229 -3.46 -4.45 -13.13
N GLY A 230 -4.40 -5.23 -12.61
CA GLY A 230 -5.79 -4.81 -12.44
C GLY A 230 -5.98 -3.66 -11.45
N LEU A 231 -5.01 -3.41 -10.55
CA LEU A 231 -5.01 -2.28 -9.62
C LEU A 231 -4.40 -0.99 -10.22
N MET A 232 -3.92 -1.04 -11.46
CA MET A 232 -3.34 0.11 -12.15
C MET A 232 -4.38 0.78 -13.06
N PRO A 233 -4.19 2.06 -13.42
CA PRO A 233 -5.00 2.68 -14.46
C PRO A 233 -4.86 1.90 -15.76
N GLN A 234 -5.92 1.83 -16.57
CA GLN A 234 -5.88 1.16 -17.87
C GLN A 234 -4.86 1.79 -18.82
N SER A 235 -4.52 3.06 -18.63
CA SER A 235 -3.49 3.79 -19.39
C SER A 235 -2.05 3.43 -18.98
N ALA A 236 -1.84 2.68 -17.89
CA ALA A 236 -0.51 2.33 -17.44
C ALA A 236 0.15 1.33 -18.40
N SER A 237 1.25 1.74 -19.02
CA SER A 237 2.06 0.89 -19.90
C SER A 237 3.14 0.10 -19.16
N ALA A 238 3.48 0.51 -17.93
CA ALA A 238 4.53 -0.12 -17.14
C ALA A 238 4.34 0.09 -15.63
N TYR A 239 5.03 -0.75 -14.87
CA TYR A 239 5.22 -0.64 -13.42
C TYR A 239 6.69 -0.81 -13.07
N PHE A 240 7.06 -0.53 -11.82
CA PHE A 240 8.43 -0.68 -11.36
C PHE A 240 8.60 -1.93 -10.51
N ALA A 241 9.80 -2.47 -10.51
CA ALA A 241 10.16 -3.56 -9.62
C ALA A 241 11.54 -3.32 -8.99
N VAL A 242 11.66 -3.70 -7.71
CA VAL A 242 12.92 -3.57 -6.99
C VAL A 242 13.85 -4.69 -7.41
N ALA A 243 14.99 -4.31 -7.99
CA ALA A 243 16.07 -5.23 -8.31
C ALA A 243 16.71 -5.82 -7.05
N ARG A 244 17.24 -7.04 -7.16
CA ARG A 244 17.97 -7.73 -6.09
C ARG A 244 19.06 -6.84 -5.50
N ALA A 245 19.88 -6.20 -6.33
CA ALA A 245 20.98 -5.33 -5.87
C ALA A 245 20.50 -4.20 -4.94
N ARG A 246 19.26 -3.74 -5.11
CA ARG A 246 18.65 -2.67 -4.30
C ARG A 246 17.70 -3.20 -3.24
N HIS A 247 17.60 -4.52 -3.07
CA HIS A 247 16.60 -5.11 -2.19
C HIS A 247 16.93 -4.84 -0.70
N PRO A 248 15.94 -4.45 0.13
CA PRO A 248 16.15 -4.13 1.55
C PRO A 248 16.82 -5.23 2.38
N ILE A 249 16.74 -6.48 1.92
CA ILE A 249 17.32 -7.64 2.59
C ILE A 249 18.83 -7.57 2.73
N HIS A 250 19.53 -6.92 1.79
CA HIS A 250 20.99 -6.77 1.81
C HIS A 250 21.45 -5.91 3.00
N TYR A 251 20.63 -4.98 3.46
CA TYR A 251 20.90 -4.16 4.63
C TYR A 251 20.50 -4.83 5.95
N ARG A 252 20.18 -6.13 5.95
CA ARG A 252 19.81 -6.90 7.15
C ARG A 252 20.94 -7.83 7.58
N ARG A 253 20.83 -8.36 8.80
CA ARG A 253 21.77 -9.34 9.35
C ARG A 253 21.91 -10.55 8.41
N ALA A 254 23.11 -11.13 8.32
CA ALA A 254 23.44 -12.23 7.39
C ALA A 254 22.44 -13.40 7.42
N ARG A 255 21.93 -13.80 8.60
CA ARG A 255 20.90 -14.86 8.71
C ARG A 255 19.63 -14.53 7.91
N ARG A 256 19.25 -13.25 7.81
CA ARG A 256 18.10 -12.80 7.02
C ARG A 256 18.42 -12.72 5.54
N GLN A 257 19.65 -12.37 5.15
CA GLN A 257 20.09 -12.38 3.75
C GLN A 257 19.95 -13.78 3.12
N LYS A 258 20.30 -14.84 3.88
CA LYS A 258 20.09 -16.24 3.47
C LYS A 258 18.62 -16.65 3.24
N MET A 259 17.66 -15.80 3.63
CA MET A 259 16.24 -16.04 3.38
C MET A 259 15.77 -15.52 2.01
N MET A 260 16.64 -14.87 1.23
CA MET A 260 16.33 -14.50 -0.15
C MET A 260 16.32 -15.76 -1.02
N ILE A 261 15.15 -16.12 -1.55
CA ILE A 261 14.97 -17.42 -2.22
C ILE A 261 14.91 -17.27 -3.74
N ALA A 262 14.30 -16.17 -4.22
CA ALA A 262 14.00 -16.02 -5.64
C ALA A 262 15.10 -15.25 -6.37
N ASP A 263 15.41 -15.70 -7.60
CA ASP A 263 16.05 -14.86 -8.61
C ASP A 263 15.01 -13.97 -9.27
N VAL A 264 14.71 -12.90 -8.55
CA VAL A 264 13.69 -11.92 -8.91
C VAL A 264 14.13 -11.14 -10.14
N ASP A 265 15.43 -10.90 -10.35
CA ASP A 265 15.97 -10.18 -11.50
C ASP A 265 15.83 -10.98 -12.80
N ALA A 266 16.14 -12.29 -12.76
CA ALA A 266 15.92 -13.17 -13.91
C ALA A 266 14.45 -13.17 -14.34
N PHE A 267 13.53 -13.15 -13.37
CA PHE A 267 12.10 -13.04 -13.67
C PHE A 267 11.69 -11.71 -14.29
N TRP A 268 12.28 -10.59 -13.86
CA TRP A 268 12.00 -9.29 -14.49
C TRP A 268 12.51 -9.23 -15.93
N ARG A 269 13.72 -9.76 -16.18
CA ARG A 269 14.27 -9.85 -17.55
C ARG A 269 13.44 -10.75 -18.45
N GLU A 270 12.92 -11.87 -17.94
CA GLU A 270 11.97 -12.75 -18.67
C GLU A 270 10.73 -11.97 -19.14
N ARG A 271 10.38 -10.87 -18.47
CA ARG A 271 9.25 -10.00 -18.79
C ARG A 271 9.65 -8.74 -19.57
N SER A 272 10.80 -8.75 -20.21
CA SER A 272 11.33 -7.62 -20.99
C SER A 272 11.46 -6.33 -20.16
N ALA A 273 11.81 -6.46 -18.87
CA ALA A 273 12.03 -5.29 -18.04
C ALA A 273 13.28 -4.53 -18.47
N GLU A 274 13.14 -3.21 -18.56
CA GLU A 274 14.23 -2.27 -18.82
C GLU A 274 14.88 -1.85 -17.50
N PRO A 275 16.18 -1.49 -17.50
CA PRO A 275 16.81 -0.90 -16.32
C PRO A 275 16.12 0.39 -15.87
N ASP A 276 16.04 0.60 -14.55
CA ASP A 276 15.54 1.83 -13.95
C ASP A 276 16.50 2.36 -12.87
N GLU A 277 16.71 3.67 -12.83
CA GLU A 277 17.68 4.30 -11.93
C GLU A 277 17.26 4.31 -10.46
N THR A 278 15.97 4.20 -10.13
CA THR A 278 15.50 4.25 -8.74
C THR A 278 15.23 2.86 -8.18
N PHE A 279 14.40 2.06 -8.86
CA PHE A 279 13.95 0.74 -8.39
C PHE A 279 14.79 -0.40 -8.98
N GLY A 280 15.36 -0.20 -10.16
CA GLY A 280 16.23 -1.16 -10.84
C GLY A 280 15.58 -1.75 -12.08
N PHE A 281 14.26 -1.91 -12.09
CA PHE A 281 13.51 -2.35 -13.27
C PHE A 281 12.25 -1.52 -13.50
N LYS A 282 12.02 -1.18 -14.77
CA LYS A 282 10.74 -0.77 -15.33
C LYS A 282 10.20 -1.93 -16.17
N VAL A 283 9.06 -2.49 -15.76
CA VAL A 283 8.49 -3.70 -16.32
C VAL A 283 7.24 -3.34 -17.14
N PRO A 284 7.14 -3.75 -18.42
CA PRO A 284 5.94 -3.53 -19.20
C PRO A 284 4.75 -4.33 -18.63
N VAL A 285 3.55 -3.78 -18.75
CA VAL A 285 2.32 -4.52 -18.45
C VAL A 285 2.18 -5.71 -19.39
N SER A 286 1.57 -6.79 -18.91
CA SER A 286 1.36 -7.96 -19.76
C SER A 286 0.18 -7.73 -20.69
N SER A 287 0.31 -8.17 -21.94
CA SER A 287 -0.84 -8.31 -22.82
C SER A 287 -1.85 -9.30 -22.22
N LEU A 288 -3.11 -8.88 -22.25
CA LEU A 288 -4.30 -9.68 -21.91
C LEU A 288 -4.92 -10.33 -23.15
N GLU A 289 -4.36 -10.08 -24.34
CA GLU A 289 -4.88 -10.59 -25.60
C GLU A 289 -4.70 -12.11 -25.72
N GLY A 290 -5.55 -12.70 -26.55
CA GLY A 290 -5.53 -14.13 -26.85
C GLY A 290 -6.79 -14.85 -26.37
N ALA A 291 -7.23 -15.80 -27.18
CA ALA A 291 -8.41 -16.62 -26.91
C ALA A 291 -8.05 -17.99 -26.29
N ASP A 292 -6.80 -18.22 -25.90
CA ASP A 292 -6.40 -19.47 -25.26
C ASP A 292 -6.76 -19.51 -23.76
N LYS A 293 -6.69 -20.71 -23.16
CA LYS A 293 -7.04 -20.92 -21.74
C LYS A 293 -6.15 -20.13 -20.79
N ARG A 294 -4.88 -19.91 -21.12
CA ARG A 294 -3.94 -19.14 -20.30
C ARG A 294 -4.26 -17.65 -20.34
N SER A 295 -4.57 -17.09 -21.52
CA SER A 295 -4.99 -15.68 -21.63
C SER A 295 -6.30 -15.40 -20.89
N ARG A 296 -7.29 -16.31 -20.97
CA ARG A 296 -8.49 -16.21 -20.11
C ARG A 296 -8.15 -16.25 -18.63
N MET A 297 -7.22 -17.12 -18.22
CA MET A 297 -6.79 -17.18 -16.82
C MET A 297 -6.13 -15.88 -16.36
N LYS A 298 -5.28 -15.27 -17.19
CA LYS A 298 -4.71 -13.94 -16.91
C LYS A 298 -5.81 -12.90 -16.72
N LEU A 299 -6.79 -12.87 -17.62
CA LEU A 299 -7.91 -11.94 -17.56
C LEU A 299 -8.72 -12.12 -16.27
N SER A 300 -8.98 -13.35 -15.83
CA SER A 300 -9.67 -13.61 -14.55
C SER A 300 -8.95 -13.01 -13.35
N PHE A 301 -7.62 -13.16 -13.26
CA PHE A 301 -6.84 -12.54 -12.18
C PHE A 301 -6.76 -11.02 -12.31
N TYR A 302 -6.64 -10.50 -13.53
CA TYR A 302 -6.68 -9.06 -13.79
C TYR A 302 -8.01 -8.44 -13.34
N ASP A 303 -9.13 -9.08 -13.68
CA ASP A 303 -10.47 -8.63 -13.32
C ASP A 303 -10.69 -8.61 -11.81
N ILE A 304 -10.06 -9.51 -11.04
CA ILE A 304 -10.09 -9.42 -9.56
C ILE A 304 -9.52 -8.08 -9.09
N GLY A 305 -8.34 -7.69 -9.60
CA GLY A 305 -7.74 -6.40 -9.25
C GLY A 305 -8.63 -5.23 -9.64
N ARG A 306 -9.16 -5.26 -10.87
CA ARG A 306 -10.01 -4.19 -11.42
C ARG A 306 -11.30 -4.00 -10.62
N ARG A 307 -12.06 -5.09 -10.40
CA ARG A 307 -13.33 -5.06 -9.64
C ARG A 307 -13.12 -4.64 -8.19
N PHE A 308 -11.94 -4.92 -7.62
CA PHE A 308 -11.60 -4.51 -6.27
C PHE A 308 -11.48 -2.98 -6.13
N LEU A 309 -11.12 -2.26 -7.20
CA LEU A 309 -11.14 -0.80 -7.25
C LEU A 309 -12.53 -0.24 -7.54
N GLU A 310 -13.30 -0.90 -8.41
CA GLU A 310 -14.61 -0.46 -8.88
C GLU A 310 -15.76 -0.67 -7.86
N GLY A 311 -15.48 -0.94 -6.58
CA GLY A 311 -16.44 -1.40 -5.56
C GLY A 311 -17.86 -0.84 -5.71
N GLU A 312 -18.87 -1.73 -5.63
CA GLU A 312 -20.28 -1.49 -6.01
C GLU A 312 -20.77 -0.04 -5.85
N PRO A 313 -21.52 0.51 -6.84
CA PRO A 313 -21.81 1.94 -6.96
C PRO A 313 -22.68 2.44 -5.79
N GLY A 314 -22.04 2.76 -4.67
CA GLY A 314 -22.61 3.52 -3.58
C GLY A 314 -22.48 5.01 -3.87
N LYS A 315 -23.61 5.68 -4.13
CA LYS A 315 -23.73 7.14 -4.14
C LYS A 315 -23.10 7.73 -2.87
N GLY A 316 -22.13 8.63 -3.02
CA GLY A 316 -21.80 9.59 -1.96
C GLY A 316 -20.35 10.05 -1.89
N ASP A 317 -20.18 11.36 -2.04
CA ASP A 317 -19.06 12.20 -1.59
C ASP A 317 -17.79 12.26 -2.46
N GLN A 318 -17.88 13.07 -3.53
CA GLN A 318 -16.72 13.63 -4.19
C GLN A 318 -16.23 14.88 -3.44
N ASP A 319 -15.35 14.68 -2.47
CA ASP A 319 -14.43 15.73 -2.00
C ASP A 319 -12.98 15.29 -2.31
N ILE A 320 -12.60 15.49 -3.57
CA ILE A 320 -11.29 15.09 -4.11
C ILE A 320 -10.31 16.24 -3.88
N PRO A 321 -9.23 16.06 -3.09
CA PRO A 321 -8.31 17.15 -2.78
C PRO A 321 -7.64 17.69 -4.05
N THR A 322 -7.71 19.01 -4.21
CA THR A 322 -7.07 19.76 -5.29
C THR A 322 -5.54 19.70 -5.15
N ARG A 323 -4.83 19.93 -6.26
CA ARG A 323 -3.35 19.96 -6.36
C ARG A 323 -2.65 20.73 -5.23
N ALA A 324 -3.30 21.79 -4.71
CA ALA A 324 -2.82 22.60 -3.59
C ALA A 324 -2.85 21.86 -2.24
N ALA A 325 -3.90 21.09 -1.94
CA ALA A 325 -4.03 20.35 -0.68
C ALA A 325 -3.05 19.17 -0.59
N MET A 326 -2.74 18.54 -1.73
CA MET A 326 -1.75 17.47 -1.80
C MET A 326 -0.32 18.02 -1.69
N ARG A 327 -0.02 19.14 -2.36
CA ARG A 327 1.24 19.87 -2.12
C ARG A 327 1.36 20.31 -0.69
N SER A 328 0.31 20.86 -0.07
CA SER A 328 0.31 21.27 1.34
C SER A 328 0.51 20.08 2.27
N THR A 329 -0.17 18.96 2.07
CA THR A 329 0.02 17.75 2.92
C THR A 329 1.44 17.20 2.78
N ILE A 330 1.96 17.12 1.55
CA ILE A 330 3.33 16.67 1.29
C ILE A 330 4.38 17.68 1.79
N SER A 331 4.13 19.00 1.66
CA SER A 331 5.01 20.07 2.15
C SER A 331 5.05 20.09 3.68
N ASN A 332 3.88 19.96 4.33
CA ASN A 332 3.76 19.87 5.79
C ASN A 332 4.50 18.64 6.33
N VAL A 333 4.41 17.49 5.64
CA VAL A 333 5.17 16.28 6.00
C VAL A 333 6.67 16.43 5.71
N LEU A 334 7.05 17.16 4.66
CA LEU A 334 8.45 17.37 4.29
C LEU A 334 9.11 18.55 5.03
N GLY A 335 8.35 19.37 5.75
CA GLY A 335 8.82 20.57 6.45
C GLY A 335 9.40 21.61 5.49
N ARG A 336 8.67 21.91 4.42
CA ARG A 336 8.95 23.04 3.52
C ARG A 336 7.79 24.02 3.53
#